data_AF-A0A8T7H4M7-F1
#
_entry.id   AF-A0A8T7H4M7-F1
#
_cell.length_a   1.000
_cell.length_b   1.000
_cell.length_c   1.000
_cell.angle_alpha   90.00
_cell.angle_beta   90.00
_cell.angle_gamma   90.00
#
_symmetry.space_group_name_H-M   'P 1'
#
loop_
_entity.id
_entity.type
_entity.pdbx_description
1 polymer ?
#
loop_
_entity_poly.entity_id
_entity_poly.type
_entity_poly.pdbx_seq_one_letter_code
_entity_poly.pdbx_strand_id
1 'polypeptide(L)' 'MLRGMSVDYVMVELRELENVFALLLLGSFIGLPSPPTPISLRLLPYMARELLVMQRLSSRLDDMLAEMAGIFEVT' A
#
# COMPACT_ATOMS: atom_id res chain seq x y z
N MET A 1 20.23 -1.82 24.07
CA MET A 1 18.76 -1.69 24.18
C MET A 1 18.23 -0.43 23.50
N LEU A 2 18.68 0.79 23.85
CA LEU A 2 18.22 2.05 23.21
C LEU A 2 18.31 2.06 21.66
N ARG A 3 19.41 1.56 21.09
CA ARG A 3 19.63 1.53 19.63
C ARG A 3 18.62 0.66 18.85
N GLY A 4 18.09 -0.39 19.47
CA GLY A 4 17.10 -1.28 18.82
C GLY A 4 15.76 -0.57 18.66
N MET A 5 15.29 0.06 19.74
CA MET A 5 14.05 0.85 19.71
C MET A 5 14.14 2.00 18.69
N SER A 6 15.30 2.67 18.58
CA SER A 6 15.47 3.76 17.60
C SER A 6 15.33 3.29 16.16
N VAL A 7 15.86 2.12 15.83
CA VAL A 7 15.77 1.55 14.48
C VAL A 7 14.33 1.14 14.17
N ASP A 8 13.65 0.49 15.13
CA ASP A 8 12.27 0.07 14.96
C ASP A 8 11.33 1.28 14.71
N TYR A 9 11.54 2.38 15.42
CA TYR A 9 10.77 3.62 15.21
C TYR A 9 10.93 4.18 13.79
N VAL A 10 12.16 4.25 13.29
CA VAL A 10 12.43 4.76 11.93
C VAL A 10 11.80 3.85 10.88
N MET A 11 11.82 2.54 11.09
CA MET A 11 11.19 1.58 10.16
C MET A 11 9.67 1.72 10.13
N VAL A 12 9.04 1.97 11.27
CA VAL A 12 7.60 2.26 11.33
C VAL A 12 7.29 3.57 10.60
N GLU A 13 8.06 4.63 10.87
CA GLU A 13 7.87 5.93 10.21
C GLU A 13 8.03 5.83 8.69
N LEU A 14 9.04 5.11 8.21
CA LEU A 14 9.26 4.85 6.80
C LEU A 14 8.04 4.18 6.16
N ARG A 15 7.50 3.14 6.81
CA ARG A 15 6.31 2.43 6.34
C ARG A 15 5.10 3.35 6.24
N GLU A 16 4.89 4.22 7.23
CA GLU A 16 3.76 5.16 7.19
C GLU A 16 3.94 6.23 6.08
N LEU A 17 5.17 6.68 5.84
CA LEU A 17 5.50 7.56 4.71
C LEU A 17 5.26 6.88 3.35
N GLU A 18 5.61 5.61 3.21
CA GLU A 18 5.34 4.80 2.00
C GLU A 18 3.83 4.64 1.76
N ASN A 19 3.04 4.42 2.81
CA ASN A 19 1.57 4.38 2.72
C ASN A 19 0.98 5.73 2.26
N VAL A 20 1.44 6.84 2.85
CA VAL A 20 0.99 8.18 2.46
C VAL A 20 1.39 8.49 1.02
N PHE A 21 2.60 8.11 0.60
CA PHE A 21 3.06 8.27 -0.77
C PHE A 21 2.19 7.49 -1.76
N ALA A 22 1.77 6.28 -1.42
CA ALA A 22 0.83 5.51 -2.21
C ALA A 22 -0.54 6.19 -2.34
N LEU A 23 -1.06 6.74 -1.24
CA LEU A 23 -2.31 7.53 -1.26
C LEU A 23 -2.17 8.81 -2.10
N LEU A 24 -1.03 9.49 -2.07
CA LEU A 24 -0.82 10.68 -2.90
C LEU A 24 -0.84 10.37 -4.39
N LEU A 25 -0.24 9.25 -4.80
CA LEU A 25 -0.10 8.90 -6.21
C LEU A 25 -1.28 8.11 -6.78
N LEU A 26 -1.89 7.25 -5.97
CA LEU A 26 -2.94 6.32 -6.39
C LEU A 26 -4.31 6.64 -5.76
N GLY A 27 -4.38 7.58 -4.82
CA GLY A 27 -5.61 7.92 -4.11
C GLY A 27 -6.72 8.49 -4.99
N SER A 28 -6.39 9.01 -6.17
CA SER A 28 -7.40 9.41 -7.17
C SER A 28 -8.30 8.25 -7.61
N PHE A 29 -7.82 7.00 -7.56
CA PHE A 29 -8.63 5.82 -7.85
C PHE A 29 -9.70 5.53 -6.79
N ILE A 30 -9.61 6.16 -5.61
CA ILE A 30 -10.61 6.09 -4.54
C ILE A 30 -11.23 7.46 -4.22
N GLY A 31 -11.08 8.44 -5.12
CA GLY A 31 -11.70 9.77 -4.99
C GLY A 31 -10.94 10.76 -4.12
N LEU A 32 -9.69 10.47 -3.72
CA LEU A 32 -8.82 11.45 -3.07
C LEU A 32 -8.20 12.41 -4.10
N PRO A 33 -7.93 13.68 -3.72
CA PRO A 33 -7.22 14.59 -4.59
C PRO A 33 -5.80 14.06 -4.88
N SER A 34 -5.38 14.13 -6.14
CA SER A 34 -4.03 13.76 -6.54
C SER A 34 -3.23 14.98 -7.03
N PRO A 35 -1.89 14.94 -6.91
CA PRO A 35 -1.03 15.93 -7.54
C PRO A 35 -1.25 15.98 -9.06
N PRO A 36 -0.87 17.09 -9.74
CA PRO A 36 -0.92 17.18 -11.19
C PRO A 36 -0.22 15.98 -11.86
N THR A 37 -0.86 15.39 -12.87
CA THR A 37 -0.40 14.18 -13.57
C THR A 37 1.10 14.18 -13.95
N PRO A 38 1.70 15.27 -14.46
CA PRO A 38 3.13 15.26 -14.79
C PRO A 38 4.04 15.00 -13.59
N ILE A 39 3.65 15.45 -12.40
CA ILE A 39 4.38 15.22 -11.15
C ILE A 39 4.20 13.77 -10.73
N SER A 40 2.96 13.28 -10.73
CA SER A 40 2.64 11.91 -10.34
C SER A 40 3.40 10.88 -11.20
N LEU A 41 3.46 11.08 -12.52
CA LEU A 41 4.20 10.21 -13.44
C LEU A 41 5.71 10.21 -13.20
N ARG A 42 6.30 11.35 -12.80
CA ARG A 42 7.73 11.43 -12.46
C ARG A 42 8.06 10.74 -11.14
N LEU A 43 7.09 10.70 -10.22
CA LEU A 43 7.24 10.09 -8.91
C LEU A 43 6.90 8.59 -8.90
N LEU A 44 6.10 8.14 -9.86
CA LEU A 44 5.67 6.74 -10.02
C LEU A 44 6.80 5.70 -9.97
N PRO A 45 7.99 5.92 -10.58
CA PRO A 45 9.09 4.94 -10.49
C PRO A 45 9.56 4.65 -9.05
N TYR A 46 9.43 5.61 -8.14
CA TYR A 46 9.81 5.43 -6.74
C TYR A 46 8.84 4.53 -5.96
N MET A 47 7.65 4.25 -6.52
CA MET A 47 6.68 3.31 -5.95
C MET A 47 6.90 1.85 -6.36
N ALA A 48 7.89 1.53 -7.19
CA ALA A 48 8.01 0.19 -7.78
C ALA A 48 8.04 -0.94 -6.74
N ARG A 49 8.71 -0.73 -5.60
CA ARG A 49 8.73 -1.68 -4.48
C ARG A 49 7.35 -1.84 -3.86
N GLU A 50 6.68 -0.73 -3.57
CA GLU A 50 5.39 -0.74 -2.88
C GLU A 50 4.28 -1.33 -3.75
N LEU A 51 4.34 -1.13 -5.07
CA LEU A 51 3.45 -1.81 -6.01
C LEU A 51 3.60 -3.33 -5.95
N LEU A 52 4.82 -3.86 -5.78
CA LEU A 52 5.05 -5.30 -5.59
C LEU A 52 4.52 -5.80 -4.24
N VAL A 53 4.65 -4.99 -3.18
CA VAL A 53 4.09 -5.32 -1.86
C VAL A 53 2.56 -5.34 -1.93
N MET A 54 1.94 -4.32 -2.50
CA MET A 54 0.50 -4.21 -2.69
C MET A 54 -0.03 -5.36 -3.56
N GLN A 55 0.67 -5.75 -4.63
CA GLN A 55 0.29 -6.88 -5.47
C GLN A 55 0.25 -8.19 -4.68
N ARG A 56 1.28 -8.46 -3.85
CA ARG A 56 1.33 -9.68 -3.01
C ARG A 56 0.25 -9.70 -1.94
N LEU A 57 -0.07 -8.54 -1.37
CA LEU A 57 -1.18 -8.41 -0.42
C LEU A 57 -2.52 -8.66 -1.13
N SER A 58 -2.72 -8.08 -2.31
CA SER A 58 -3.91 -8.28 -3.12
C SER A 58 -4.13 -9.75 -3.47
N SER A 59 -3.08 -10.48 -3.88
CA SER A 59 -3.22 -11.90 -4.22
C SER A 59 -3.62 -12.75 -3.01
N ARG A 60 -3.21 -12.35 -1.80
CA ARG A 60 -3.60 -13.03 -0.56
C ARG A 60 -5.03 -12.66 -0.12
N LEU A 61 -5.49 -11.45 -0.44
CA LEU A 61 -6.86 -11.04 -0.16
C LEU A 61 -7.86 -11.86 -1.00
N ASP A 62 -7.53 -12.19 -2.25
CA ASP A 62 -8.39 -13.07 -3.07
C ASP A 62 -8.62 -14.42 -2.38
N ASP A 63 -7.58 -15.04 -1.81
CA ASP A 63 -7.73 -16.29 -1.04
C ASP A 63 -8.65 -16.11 0.17
N MET A 64 -8.47 -15.02 0.95
CA MET A 64 -9.29 -14.76 2.13
C MET A 64 -10.74 -14.43 1.77
N LEU A 65 -10.98 -13.66 0.71
CA LEU A 65 -12.34 -13.34 0.24
C LEU A 65 -13.01 -14.58 -0.35
N ALA A 66 -12.28 -15.45 -1.04
CA ALA A 66 -12.77 -16.73 -1.54
C ALA A 66 -13.15 -17.68 -0.38
N GLU A 67 -12.31 -17.78 0.66
CA GLU A 67 -12.63 -18.52 1.88
C GLU A 67 -13.90 -17.97 2.55
N MET A 68 -14.00 -16.64 2.71
CA MET A 68 -15.17 -16.00 3.28
C MET A 68 -16.43 -16.24 2.44
N ALA A 69 -16.36 -16.09 1.11
CA ALA A 69 -17.47 -16.36 0.21
C ALA A 69 -17.95 -17.83 0.28
N GLY A 70 -17.02 -18.77 0.45
CA GLY A 70 -17.34 -20.18 0.70
C GLY A 70 -18.08 -20.43 2.01
N ILE A 71 -17.81 -19.65 3.06
CA ILE A 71 -18.54 -19.70 4.34
C ILE A 71 -19.98 -19.20 4.18
N PHE A 72 -20.22 -18.23 3.28
CA PHE A 72 -21.54 -17.64 3.07
C PHE A 72 -22.46 -18.44 2.13
N GLU A 73 -22.08 -19.65 1.66
CA GLU A 73 -22.86 -20.52 0.76
C GLU A 73 -23.57 -19.75 -0.39
N VAL A 74 -22.85 -18.83 -1.05
CA VAL A 74 -23.40 -18.20 -2.27
C VAL A 74 -23.18 -19.18 -3.43
N THR A 75 -24.21 -19.99 -3.68
CA THR A 75 -24.38 -20.78 -4.91
C THR A 75 -25.46 -20.15 -5.79
#